data_AF-A0A9Q3HFR8-F1
#
_entry.id   AF-A0A9Q3HFR8-F1
#
_cell.length_a   1.000
_cell.length_b   1.000
_cell.length_c   1.000
_cell.angle_alpha   90.00
_cell.angle_beta   90.00
_cell.angle_gamma   90.00
#
_symmetry.space_group_name_H-M   'P 1'
#
loop_
_entity.id
_entity.type
_entity.pdbx_description
1 polymer ?
#
loop_
_entity_poly.entity_id
_entity_poly.type
_entity_poly.pdbx_seq_one_letter_code
_entity_poly.pdbx_strand_id
1 'polypeptide(L)'
;MYYSEEEALKQLPEATSWPKLSGTGEYDHMELIDYIDGLFIDVPSIPDYWITTRLNTAFKQHASIWYTEMREIHGRRNWPWWKSQIIQKYSNGTWIWQKTMSFENDKYSVEKIHMNGVLDSLKDLNPLILK
;
A
#
# COMPACT_ATOMS: atom_id res chain seq x y z
N MET A 1 18.43 -8.86 17.85
CA MET A 1 18.30 -10.33 17.91
C MET A 1 17.33 -10.69 16.80
N TYR A 2 17.78 -11.36 15.73
CA TYR A 2 16.90 -11.76 14.64
C TYR A 2 16.15 -13.01 15.08
N TYR A 3 14.81 -12.98 15.04
CA TYR A 3 13.98 -14.14 15.34
C TYR A 3 14.10 -15.14 14.20
N SER A 4 13.96 -16.43 14.51
CA SER A 4 13.71 -17.43 13.46
C SER A 4 12.35 -17.16 12.79
N GLU A 5 12.15 -17.62 11.55
CA GLU A 5 10.86 -17.43 10.84
C GLU A 5 9.68 -18.02 11.63
N GLU A 6 9.88 -19.14 12.33
CA GLU A 6 8.85 -19.79 13.14
C GLU A 6 8.47 -18.98 14.39
N GLU A 7 9.43 -18.28 15.00
CA GLU A 7 9.19 -17.41 16.15
C GLU A 7 8.53 -16.10 15.72
N ALA A 8 8.93 -15.55 14.58
CA ALA A 8 8.27 -14.39 13.97
C ALA A 8 6.81 -14.69 13.64
N LEU A 9 6.52 -15.89 13.13
CA LEU A 9 5.15 -16.33 12.84
C LEU A 9 4.26 -16.38 14.08
N LYS A 10 4.81 -16.77 15.24
CA LYS A 10 4.06 -16.82 16.51
C LYS A 10 3.75 -15.43 17.07
N GLN A 11 4.51 -14.41 16.68
CA GLN A 11 4.27 -13.03 17.09
C GLN A 11 3.22 -12.33 16.22
N LEU A 12 2.85 -12.92 15.08
CA LEU A 12 1.82 -12.36 14.23
C LEU A 12 0.42 -12.52 14.85
N PRO A 13 -0.38 -11.43 14.87
CA PRO A 13 -1.79 -11.55 15.18
C PRO A 13 -2.53 -12.37 14.12
N GLU A 14 -3.63 -13.00 14.53
CA GLU A 14 -4.46 -13.78 13.62
C GLU A 14 -5.01 -12.91 12.49
N ALA A 15 -5.02 -13.44 11.26
CA ALA A 15 -5.51 -12.70 10.08
C ALA A 15 -6.98 -12.24 10.21
N THR A 16 -7.76 -12.96 11.01
CA THR A 16 -9.14 -12.62 11.35
C THR A 16 -9.25 -11.27 12.07
N SER A 17 -8.27 -10.90 12.90
CA SER A 17 -8.24 -9.64 13.66
C SER A 17 -7.77 -8.43 12.87
N TRP A 18 -7.30 -8.62 11.63
CA TRP A 18 -6.80 -7.52 10.81
C TRP A 18 -7.96 -6.58 10.40
N PRO A 19 -7.70 -5.26 10.27
CA PRO A 19 -8.68 -4.30 9.76
C PRO A 19 -9.32 -4.78 8.46
N LYS A 20 -10.61 -4.48 8.28
CA LYS A 20 -11.36 -4.93 7.10
C LYS A 20 -11.53 -3.81 6.10
N LEU A 21 -11.15 -4.10 4.85
CA LEU A 21 -11.32 -3.20 3.73
C LEU A 21 -12.62 -3.57 3.00
N SER A 22 -13.64 -2.75 3.18
CA SER A 22 -14.94 -2.87 2.50
C SER A 22 -14.93 -2.24 1.10
N GLY A 23 -14.12 -1.19 0.93
CA GLY A 23 -14.06 -0.36 -0.27
C GLY A 23 -15.09 0.79 -0.29
N THR A 24 -15.90 0.94 0.77
CA THR A 24 -16.91 1.99 0.90
C THR A 24 -16.64 2.98 2.04
N GLY A 25 -15.80 2.62 3.01
CA GLY A 25 -15.37 3.54 4.08
C GLY A 25 -14.25 4.49 3.61
N GLU A 26 -14.30 5.73 4.09
CA GLU A 26 -13.42 6.82 3.64
C GLU A 26 -11.93 6.56 3.94
N TYR A 27 -11.64 5.76 4.97
CA TYR A 27 -10.27 5.50 5.45
C TYR A 27 -9.93 4.03 5.69
N ASP A 28 -10.83 3.08 5.43
CA ASP A 28 -10.62 1.64 5.68
C ASP A 28 -9.31 1.10 5.03
N HIS A 29 -8.92 1.67 3.89
CA HIS A 29 -7.71 1.28 3.18
C HIS A 29 -6.43 1.76 3.87
N MET A 30 -6.47 2.92 4.53
CA MET A 30 -5.35 3.46 5.29
C MET A 30 -5.14 2.70 6.59
N GLU A 31 -6.23 2.40 7.30
CA GLU A 31 -6.15 1.60 8.52
C GLU A 31 -5.52 0.22 8.25
N LEU A 32 -5.90 -0.43 7.13
CA LEU A 32 -5.29 -1.69 6.73
C LEU A 32 -3.80 -1.54 6.39
N ILE A 33 -3.43 -0.49 5.66
CA ILE A 33 -2.03 -0.25 5.26
C ILE A 33 -1.15 0.03 6.47
N ASP A 34 -1.56 0.96 7.33
CA ASP A 34 -0.80 1.37 8.52
C ASP A 34 -0.66 0.20 9.49
N TYR A 35 -1.70 -0.63 9.63
CA TYR A 35 -1.65 -1.84 10.44
C TYR A 35 -0.61 -2.84 9.92
N ILE A 36 -0.62 -3.14 8.61
CA ILE A 36 0.33 -4.10 8.02
C ILE A 36 1.76 -3.56 8.05
N ASP A 37 1.97 -2.28 7.76
CA ASP A 37 3.29 -1.65 7.91
C ASP A 37 3.78 -1.74 9.36
N GLY A 38 2.89 -1.55 10.33
CA GLY A 38 3.17 -1.78 11.75
C GLY A 38 3.66 -3.20 12.05
N LEU A 39 3.07 -4.23 11.43
CA LEU A 39 3.54 -5.62 11.59
C LEU A 39 4.98 -5.82 11.12
N PHE A 40 5.38 -5.16 10.02
CA PHE A 40 6.76 -5.22 9.53
C PHE A 40 7.74 -4.46 10.44
N ILE A 41 7.28 -3.42 11.13
CA ILE A 41 8.08 -2.68 12.11
C ILE A 41 8.25 -3.50 13.39
N ASP A 42 7.15 -4.06 13.90
CA ASP A 42 7.12 -4.82 15.16
C ASP A 42 7.81 -6.19 15.02
N VAL A 43 7.71 -6.80 13.84
CA VAL A 43 8.32 -8.10 13.53
C VAL A 43 9.21 -8.01 12.29
N PRO A 44 10.42 -7.40 12.36
CA PRO A 44 11.26 -7.16 11.18
C PRO A 44 11.74 -8.40 10.44
N SER A 45 11.69 -9.56 11.09
CA SER A 45 12.12 -10.84 10.52
C SER A 45 11.01 -11.55 9.74
N ILE A 46 9.81 -10.96 9.64
CA ILE A 46 8.68 -11.57 8.94
C ILE A 46 8.88 -11.59 7.42
N PRO A 47 8.84 -12.76 6.77
CA PRO A 47 8.79 -12.81 5.33
C PRO A 47 7.47 -12.28 4.77
N ASP A 48 7.57 -11.49 3.71
CA ASP A 48 6.45 -10.87 3.01
C ASP A 48 5.31 -11.85 2.64
N TYR A 49 5.66 -13.07 2.24
CA TYR A 49 4.67 -14.08 1.84
C TYR A 49 3.71 -14.48 2.96
N TRP A 50 4.11 -14.38 4.23
CA TRP A 50 3.22 -14.65 5.36
C TRP A 50 2.11 -13.62 5.46
N ILE A 51 2.39 -12.37 5.09
CA ILE A 51 1.38 -11.32 5.02
C ILE A 51 0.52 -11.49 3.77
N THR A 52 1.15 -11.61 2.60
CA THR A 52 0.43 -11.59 1.31
C THR A 52 -0.40 -12.84 1.04
N THR A 53 -0.16 -13.95 1.75
CA THR A 53 -1.04 -15.13 1.73
C THR A 53 -2.31 -14.96 2.55
N ARG A 54 -2.30 -14.07 3.54
CA ARG A 54 -3.42 -13.82 4.48
C ARG A 54 -4.26 -12.60 4.13
N LEU A 55 -3.80 -11.78 3.17
CA LEU A 55 -4.48 -10.56 2.72
C LEU A 55 -5.94 -10.76 2.33
N ASN A 56 -6.30 -11.92 1.76
CA ASN A 56 -7.68 -12.24 1.38
C ASN A 56 -8.69 -12.11 2.54
N THR A 57 -8.24 -12.29 3.79
CA THR A 57 -9.09 -12.20 4.98
C THR A 57 -9.44 -10.77 5.39
N ALA A 58 -8.66 -9.79 4.91
CA ALA A 58 -8.87 -8.36 5.17
C ALA A 58 -9.90 -7.75 4.21
N PHE A 59 -10.00 -8.27 2.97
CA PHE A 59 -10.95 -7.74 1.98
C PHE A 59 -12.37 -8.27 2.19
N LYS A 60 -13.37 -7.39 2.06
CA LYS A 60 -14.80 -7.72 2.17
C LYS A 60 -15.59 -7.13 1.00
N GLN A 61 -16.76 -7.72 0.72
CA GLN A 61 -17.72 -7.23 -0.28
C GLN A 61 -17.07 -6.97 -1.65
N HIS A 62 -17.22 -5.78 -2.22
CA HIS A 62 -16.66 -5.42 -3.52
C HIS A 62 -15.12 -5.48 -3.52
N ALA A 63 -14.47 -5.24 -2.37
CA ALA A 63 -13.03 -5.30 -2.28
C ALA A 63 -12.47 -6.73 -2.35
N SER A 64 -13.22 -7.73 -1.89
CA SER A 64 -12.79 -9.14 -2.04
C SER A 64 -12.84 -9.62 -3.48
N ILE A 65 -13.80 -9.12 -4.26
CA ILE A 65 -13.89 -9.42 -5.70
C ILE A 65 -12.67 -8.82 -6.41
N TRP A 66 -12.41 -7.52 -6.20
CA TRP A 66 -11.24 -6.83 -6.77
C TRP A 66 -9.92 -7.52 -6.39
N TYR A 67 -9.73 -7.91 -5.13
CA TYR A 67 -8.52 -8.61 -4.70
C TYR A 67 -8.33 -9.94 -5.45
N THR A 68 -9.41 -10.70 -5.65
CA THR A 68 -9.37 -12.00 -6.35
C THR A 68 -8.97 -11.81 -7.81
N GLU A 69 -9.59 -10.87 -8.52
CA GLU A 69 -9.25 -10.53 -9.90
C GLU A 69 -7.77 -10.10 -10.03
N MET A 70 -7.31 -9.23 -9.12
CA MET A 70 -5.91 -8.78 -9.12
C MET A 70 -4.93 -9.94 -8.88
N ARG A 71 -5.28 -10.91 -8.02
CA ARG A 71 -4.46 -12.12 -7.79
C ARG A 71 -4.43 -13.04 -9.01
N GLU A 72 -5.53 -13.17 -9.73
CA GLU A 72 -5.61 -13.99 -10.94
C GLU A 72 -4.76 -13.39 -12.07
N ILE A 73 -4.83 -12.08 -12.27
CA ILE A 73 -4.11 -11.38 -13.35
C ILE A 73 -2.61 -11.30 -13.05
N HIS A 74 -2.24 -10.92 -11.83
CA HIS A 74 -0.84 -10.58 -11.51
C HIS A 74 -0.09 -11.65 -10.73
N GLY A 75 -0.78 -12.70 -10.25
CA GLY A 75 -0.20 -13.79 -9.49
C GLY A 75 0.26 -13.40 -8.09
N ARG A 76 1.35 -14.03 -7.62
CA ARG A 76 1.96 -13.72 -6.32
C ARG A 76 2.76 -12.43 -6.41
N ARG A 77 2.48 -11.50 -5.52
CA ARG A 77 3.12 -10.18 -5.43
C ARG A 77 3.41 -9.83 -3.99
N ASN A 78 4.43 -9.00 -3.79
CA ASN A 78 4.87 -8.57 -2.48
C ASN A 78 3.99 -7.45 -1.90
N TRP A 79 4.13 -7.18 -0.61
CA TRP A 79 3.39 -6.16 0.12
C TRP A 79 3.58 -4.75 -0.48
N PRO A 80 4.80 -4.28 -0.84
CA PRO A 80 4.95 -2.97 -1.48
C PRO A 80 4.10 -2.81 -2.74
N TRP A 81 4.02 -3.87 -3.56
CA TRP A 81 3.15 -3.88 -4.72
C TRP A 81 1.68 -3.80 -4.30
N TRP A 82 1.21 -4.65 -3.37
CA TRP A 82 -0.17 -4.62 -2.89
C TRP A 82 -0.57 -3.28 -2.30
N LYS A 83 0.28 -2.69 -1.47
CA LYS A 83 0.10 -1.35 -0.90
C LYS A 83 -0.13 -0.31 -2.00
N SER A 84 0.70 -0.31 -3.05
CA SER A 84 0.52 0.63 -4.17
C SER A 84 -0.82 0.46 -4.90
N GLN A 85 -1.27 -0.79 -5.10
CA GLN A 85 -2.54 -1.09 -5.75
C GLN A 85 -3.74 -0.71 -4.90
N ILE A 86 -3.67 -0.93 -3.58
CA ILE A 86 -4.71 -0.54 -2.62
C ILE A 86 -4.86 0.99 -2.62
N ILE A 87 -3.74 1.71 -2.55
CA ILE A 87 -3.73 3.18 -2.62
C ILE A 87 -4.34 3.65 -3.94
N GLN A 88 -3.87 3.12 -5.07
CA GLN A 88 -4.37 3.52 -6.39
C GLN A 88 -5.87 3.28 -6.55
N LYS A 89 -6.40 2.20 -5.96
CA LYS A 89 -7.80 1.79 -6.11
C LYS A 89 -8.75 2.55 -5.18
N TYR A 90 -8.36 2.76 -3.92
CA TYR A 90 -9.26 3.21 -2.86
C TYR A 90 -8.98 4.62 -2.35
N SER A 91 -7.84 5.22 -2.69
CA SER A 91 -7.61 6.61 -2.36
C SER A 91 -8.36 7.54 -3.31
N ASN A 92 -9.02 8.56 -2.75
CA ASN A 92 -9.64 9.62 -3.55
C ASN A 92 -8.57 10.66 -3.98
N GLY A 93 -8.86 11.44 -5.04
CA GLY A 93 -7.91 12.43 -5.58
C GLY A 93 -7.49 13.49 -4.55
N THR A 94 -8.38 13.83 -3.61
CA THR A 94 -8.10 14.77 -2.51
C THR A 94 -7.07 14.21 -1.53
N TRP A 95 -7.16 12.93 -1.17
CA TRP A 95 -6.19 12.25 -0.30
C TRP A 95 -4.82 12.15 -0.97
N ILE A 96 -4.79 11.80 -2.27
CA ILE A 96 -3.55 11.72 -3.04
C ILE A 96 -2.86 13.09 -3.03
N TRP A 97 -3.63 14.16 -3.27
CA TRP A 97 -3.13 15.52 -3.20
C TRP A 97 -2.61 15.91 -1.80
N GLN A 98 -3.34 15.59 -0.73
CA GLN A 98 -2.93 15.90 0.64
C GLN A 98 -1.65 15.16 1.06
N LYS A 99 -1.51 13.88 0.68
CA LYS A 99 -0.28 13.11 0.94
C LYS A 99 0.90 13.63 0.13
N THR A 100 0.70 13.96 -1.15
CA THR A 100 1.74 14.60 -1.98
C THR A 100 2.19 15.92 -1.36
N MET A 101 1.26 16.79 -0.96
CA MET A 101 1.57 18.06 -0.29
C MET A 101 2.25 17.85 1.07
N SER A 102 1.88 16.83 1.83
CA SER A 102 2.51 16.50 3.12
C SER A 102 3.94 15.99 2.93
N PHE A 103 4.19 15.20 1.88
CA PHE A 103 5.52 14.73 1.50
C PHE A 103 6.41 15.86 0.96
N GLU A 104 5.85 16.75 0.13
CA GLU A 104 6.55 17.93 -0.39
C GLU A 104 6.92 18.96 0.71
N ASN A 105 6.08 19.05 1.74
CA ASN A 105 6.33 19.89 2.92
C ASN A 105 7.24 19.23 3.96
N ASP A 106 7.57 17.94 3.82
CA ASP A 106 8.47 17.25 4.72
C ASP A 106 9.92 17.71 4.44
N LYS A 107 10.36 18.66 5.24
CA LYS A 107 11.54 19.52 5.03
C LYS A 107 12.89 18.79 5.16
N TYR A 108 12.87 17.46 5.28
CA TYR A 108 14.05 16.61 5.50
C TYR A 108 14.02 15.34 4.62
N SER A 109 14.13 15.52 3.31
CA SER A 109 14.59 14.44 2.42
C SER A 109 15.84 14.91 1.67
N VAL A 110 16.97 14.35 2.10
CA VAL A 110 18.27 14.46 1.44
C VAL A 110 18.17 13.76 0.10
N GLU A 111 17.75 14.48 -0.94
CA GLU A 111 18.06 14.28 -2.38
C GLU A 111 17.04 15.01 -3.25
N LYS A 112 17.00 16.34 -3.12
CA LYS A 112 16.17 17.21 -3.96
C LYS A 112 16.72 17.42 -5.38
N ILE A 113 17.57 16.52 -5.89
CA ILE A 113 18.31 16.73 -7.15
C ILE A 113 17.85 15.83 -8.30
N HIS A 114 17.14 14.71 -8.09
CA HIS A 114 16.85 13.79 -9.22
C HIS A 114 15.40 13.78 -9.76
N MET A 115 14.41 14.38 -9.07
CA MET A 115 12.99 14.34 -9.50
C MET A 115 12.50 15.58 -10.27
N ASN A 116 13.35 16.58 -10.53
CA ASN A 116 12.97 17.70 -11.42
C ASN A 116 13.05 17.33 -12.91
N GLY A 117 13.91 16.38 -13.30
CA GLY A 117 14.06 15.97 -14.70
C GLY A 117 12.88 15.16 -15.26
N VAL A 118 12.19 14.40 -14.41
CA VAL A 118 11.05 13.57 -14.84
C VAL A 118 9.81 14.43 -15.10
N LEU A 119 9.56 15.44 -14.27
CA LEU A 119 8.43 16.36 -14.44
C LEU A 119 8.59 17.26 -15.66
N ASP A 120 9.81 17.68 -15.99
CA ASP A 120 10.06 18.45 -17.22
C ASP A 120 9.87 17.61 -18.48
N SER A 121 10.19 16.30 -18.43
CA SER A 121 9.96 15.36 -19.54
C SER A 121 8.48 15.02 -19.78
N LEU A 122 7.59 15.25 -18.79
CA LEU A 122 6.15 14.96 -18.89
C LEU A 122 5.32 16.15 -19.39
N LYS A 123 5.85 17.38 -19.32
CA LYS A 123 5.19 18.59 -19.85
C LYS A 123 5.14 18.59 -21.38
N ASP A 124 6.12 17.97 -22.02
CA ASP A 124 6.21 17.90 -23.49
C ASP A 124 5.28 16.82 -24.10
N LEU A 125 4.66 15.97 -23.27
CA LEU A 125 3.86 14.83 -23.73
C LEU A 125 2.34 15.07 -23.77
N ASN A 126 1.82 16.26 -23.45
CA ASN A 126 0.37 16.48 -23.56
C ASN A 126 -0.07 17.91 -23.92
N PRO A 127 -0.19 18.24 -25.22
CA PRO A 127 -0.83 19.49 -25.65
C PRO A 127 -2.37 19.39 -25.81
N LEU A 128 -3.06 18.34 -25.33
CA LEU A 128 -4.46 18.08 -25.70
C LEU A 128 -5.49 18.04 -24.56
N ILE A 129 -5.18 18.51 -23.36
CA ILE A 129 -6.21 18.70 -22.33
C ILE A 129 -6.24 20.16 -21.88
N LEU A 130 -6.71 21.02 -22.78
CA LEU A 130 -7.32 22.33 -22.47
C LEU A 130 -8.07 22.81 -23.72
N LYS A 131 -9.21 22.16 -24.00
CA LYS A 131 -10.36 22.73 -24.71
C LYS A 131 -11.63 22.15 -24.12
#